data_AF-A0A4Q6CL87-F1
#
_entry.id   AF-A0A4Q6CL87-F1
#
_cell.length_a   1.000
_cell.length_b   1.000
_cell.length_c   1.000
_cell.angle_alpha   90.00
_cell.angle_beta   90.00
_cell.angle_gamma   90.00
#
_symmetry.space_group_name_H-M   'P 1'
#
loop_
_entity.id
_entity.type
_entity.pdbx_description
1 polymer ?
#
loop_
_entity_poly.entity_id
_entity_poly.type
_entity_poly.pdbx_seq_one_letter_code
_entity_poly.pdbx_strand_id
1 'polypeptide(L)'
;MGSSGVQVLILNGLVVTLVVLSFLVLRRAPKPPVKLDLRSDGKTPKPKDFLRAVQEELRADIDDKTPTAAIRGKFQDPRTQTARKPVGWDNYVPRNRSVYGGREMQAVQEKSLNIFFNWNGHAWDAYEVLGIPAGASLETALQAFERAKAQADKETAPFLRAAYEAIANTYTLR
;
A
#
# COMPACT_ATOMS: atom_id res chain seq x y z
N MET A 1 46.96 -48.36 -26.88
CA MET A 1 46.42 -46.99 -26.78
C MET A 1 44.89 -46.98 -26.75
N GLY A 2 44.25 -47.75 -25.85
CA GLY A 2 42.78 -47.91 -25.88
C GLY A 2 42.06 -47.83 -24.53
N SER A 3 42.75 -47.89 -23.38
CA SER A 3 42.05 -47.95 -22.07
C SER A 3 41.74 -46.57 -21.48
N SER A 4 42.52 -45.53 -21.78
CA SER A 4 42.35 -44.20 -21.19
C SER A 4 41.07 -43.50 -21.66
N GLY A 5 40.69 -43.67 -22.93
CA GLY A 5 39.45 -43.09 -23.47
C GLY A 5 38.19 -43.70 -22.84
N VAL A 6 38.20 -45.02 -22.62
CA VAL A 6 37.08 -45.74 -21.98
C VAL A 6 36.92 -45.32 -20.51
N GLN A 7 38.03 -45.11 -19.79
CA GLN A 7 38.00 -44.65 -18.40
C GLN A 7 37.35 -43.26 -18.25
N VAL A 8 37.66 -42.31 -19.15
CA VAL A 8 37.08 -40.96 -19.12
C VAL A 8 35.57 -40.98 -19.40
N LEU A 9 35.13 -41.83 -20.34
CA LEU A 9 33.70 -41.99 -20.64
C LEU A 9 32.92 -42.58 -19.46
N ILE A 10 33.46 -43.60 -18.79
CA ILE A 10 32.83 -44.22 -17.62
C ILE A 10 32.73 -43.20 -16.47
N LEU A 11 33.79 -42.43 -16.22
CA LEU A 11 33.80 -41.42 -15.16
C LEU A 11 32.75 -40.33 -15.40
N ASN A 12 32.67 -39.78 -16.61
CA ASN A 12 31.69 -38.75 -16.94
C ASN A 12 30.25 -39.30 -16.88
N GLY A 13 30.03 -40.53 -17.34
CA GLY A 13 28.72 -41.19 -17.23
C GLY A 13 28.27 -41.33 -15.77
N LEU A 14 29.20 -41.67 -14.88
CA LEU A 14 28.95 -41.80 -13.44
C LEU A 14 28.61 -40.46 -12.79
N VAL A 15 29.29 -39.37 -13.15
CA VAL A 15 28.98 -38.04 -12.64
C VAL A 15 27.58 -37.58 -13.07
N VAL A 16 27.22 -37.76 -14.34
CA VAL A 16 25.90 -37.36 -14.86
C VAL A 16 24.79 -38.17 -14.18
N THR A 17 24.97 -39.48 -14.03
CA THR A 17 23.99 -40.32 -13.33
C THR A 17 23.82 -39.93 -11.87
N LEU A 18 24.89 -39.59 -11.15
CA LEU A 18 24.80 -39.08 -9.78
C LEU A 18 24.08 -37.74 -9.69
N VAL A 19 24.28 -36.82 -10.63
CA VAL A 19 23.57 -35.52 -10.65
C VAL A 19 22.08 -35.72 -10.89
N VAL A 20 21.70 -36.57 -11.84
CA VAL A 20 20.29 -36.87 -12.12
C VAL A 20 19.64 -37.56 -10.92
N LEU A 21 20.32 -38.54 -10.32
CA LEU A 21 19.82 -39.24 -9.13
C LEU A 21 19.68 -38.28 -7.94
N SER A 22 20.65 -37.39 -7.75
CA SER A 22 20.58 -36.32 -6.75
C SER A 22 19.37 -35.43 -6.99
N PHE A 23 19.10 -35.01 -8.22
CA PHE A 23 17.94 -34.19 -8.53
C PHE A 23 16.61 -34.93 -8.29
N LEU A 24 16.56 -36.24 -8.53
CA LEU A 24 15.38 -37.05 -8.24
C LEU A 24 15.15 -37.24 -6.74
N VAL A 25 16.21 -37.39 -5.94
CA VAL A 25 16.11 -37.50 -4.47
C VAL A 25 15.85 -36.14 -3.82
N LEU A 26 16.43 -35.06 -4.35
CA LEU A 26 16.26 -33.69 -3.83
C LEU A 26 14.99 -32.99 -4.34
N ARG A 27 14.28 -33.57 -5.33
CA ARG A 27 12.90 -33.21 -5.63
C ARG A 27 12.01 -33.61 -4.45
N ARG A 28 12.11 -32.81 -3.38
CA ARG A 28 11.18 -32.80 -2.26
C ARG A 28 9.77 -32.76 -2.84
N ALA A 29 8.92 -33.66 -2.36
CA ALA A 29 7.52 -33.74 -2.77
C ALA A 29 6.90 -32.33 -2.78
N PRO A 30 6.08 -32.01 -3.80
CA PRO A 30 5.43 -30.71 -3.88
C PRO A 30 4.76 -30.43 -2.54
N LYS A 31 5.13 -29.31 -1.90
CA LYS A 31 4.50 -28.90 -0.65
C LYS A 31 3.00 -28.88 -0.91
N PRO A 32 2.18 -29.56 -0.09
CA PRO A 32 0.73 -29.51 -0.27
C PRO A 32 0.31 -28.04 -0.32
N PRO A 33 -0.68 -27.68 -1.16
CA PRO A 33 -1.14 -26.30 -1.26
C PRO A 33 -1.44 -25.80 0.14
N VAL A 34 -0.82 -24.69 0.52
CA VAL A 34 -1.13 -24.01 1.79
C VAL A 34 -2.62 -23.73 1.73
N LYS A 35 -3.39 -24.44 2.56
CA LYS A 35 -4.81 -24.16 2.72
C LYS A 35 -4.87 -22.77 3.32
N LEU A 36 -5.24 -21.81 2.47
CA LEU A 36 -5.57 -20.48 2.90
C LEU A 36 -6.80 -20.64 3.81
N ASP A 37 -6.57 -20.69 5.11
CA ASP A 37 -7.63 -20.67 6.10
C ASP A 37 -8.30 -19.28 6.03
N LEU A 38 -9.26 -19.15 5.12
CA LEU A 38 -10.14 -17.98 5.01
C LEU A 38 -11.09 -17.86 6.21
N ARG A 39 -11.04 -18.81 7.14
CA ARG A 39 -11.75 -18.77 8.41
C ARG A 39 -10.98 -17.92 9.42
N SER A 40 -10.75 -16.67 9.05
CA SER A 40 -10.65 -15.63 10.04
C SER A 40 -12.07 -15.44 10.58
N ASP A 41 -12.32 -15.90 11.81
CA ASP A 41 -13.49 -15.53 12.61
C ASP A 41 -13.47 -14.03 13.00
N GLY A 42 -12.81 -13.20 12.19
CA GLY A 42 -12.93 -11.77 12.21
C GLY A 42 -14.36 -11.41 11.86
N LYS A 43 -15.13 -11.06 12.89
CA LYS A 43 -16.39 -10.33 12.78
C LYS A 43 -16.15 -9.05 11.98
N THR A 44 -16.15 -9.15 10.65
CA THR A 44 -16.26 -7.97 9.79
C THR A 44 -17.63 -7.37 10.12
N PRO A 45 -17.71 -6.13 10.63
CA PRO A 45 -18.99 -5.49 10.88
C PRO A 45 -19.76 -5.51 9.56
N LYS A 46 -21.02 -5.98 9.60
CA LYS A 46 -21.80 -6.09 8.38
C LYS A 46 -21.94 -4.69 7.79
N PRO A 47 -21.84 -4.51 6.46
CA PRO A 47 -21.89 -3.20 5.80
C PRO A 47 -23.10 -2.34 6.20
N LYS A 48 -24.20 -3.00 6.58
CA LYS A 48 -25.43 -2.34 7.04
C LYS A 48 -25.25 -1.61 8.37
N ASP A 49 -24.41 -2.12 9.26
CA ASP A 49 -24.15 -1.53 10.57
C ASP A 49 -23.25 -0.28 10.42
N PHE A 50 -22.31 -0.31 9.47
CA PHE A 50 -21.48 0.85 9.11
C PHE A 50 -22.31 1.98 8.50
N LEU A 51 -23.16 1.68 7.52
CA LEU A 51 -24.04 2.70 6.92
C LEU A 51 -25.00 3.31 7.93
N ARG A 52 -25.50 2.50 8.88
CA ARG A 52 -26.35 2.98 9.95
C ARG A 52 -25.59 3.93 10.88
N ALA A 53 -24.37 3.58 11.29
CA ALA A 53 -23.53 4.44 12.13
C ALA A 53 -23.20 5.78 11.46
N VAL A 54 -22.80 5.77 10.18
CA VAL A 54 -22.52 6.99 9.42
C VAL A 54 -23.78 7.85 9.23
N GLN A 55 -24.93 7.23 9.00
CA GLN A 55 -26.20 7.95 8.84
C GLN A 55 -26.74 8.52 10.17
N GLU A 56 -26.37 7.92 11.30
CA GLU A 56 -26.73 8.37 12.65
C GLU A 56 -25.82 9.54 13.09
N GLU A 57 -24.53 9.51 12.75
CA GLU A 57 -23.60 10.62 12.94
C GLU A 57 -23.96 11.83 12.06
N LEU A 58 -24.33 11.61 10.79
CA LEU A 58 -24.76 12.68 9.89
C LEU A 58 -26.10 13.32 10.31
N ARG A 59 -26.95 12.59 11.04
CA ARG A 59 -28.22 13.13 11.57
C ARG A 59 -28.02 13.98 12.83
N ALA A 60 -27.00 13.68 13.64
CA ALA A 60 -26.73 14.44 14.86
C ALA A 60 -26.27 15.89 14.56
N ASP A 61 -25.69 16.13 13.38
CA ASP A 61 -25.14 17.43 13.00
C ASP A 61 -26.17 18.37 12.34
N ILE A 62 -27.38 17.88 12.01
CA ILE A 62 -28.40 18.65 11.29
C ILE A 62 -29.40 19.36 12.23
N ASP A 63 -29.50 18.96 13.49
CA ASP A 63 -30.49 19.52 14.43
C ASP A 63 -30.00 20.75 15.24
N ASP A 64 -28.75 21.23 15.05
CA ASP A 64 -28.24 22.43 15.73
C ASP A 64 -27.70 23.52 14.79
N LYS A 65 -28.54 24.02 13.86
CA LYS A 65 -28.47 25.43 13.40
C LYS A 65 -29.66 25.86 12.51
N THR A 66 -30.53 26.67 13.11
CA THR A 66 -31.45 27.63 12.48
C THR A 66 -30.67 28.77 11.75
N PRO A 67 -31.30 29.66 10.97
CA PRO A 67 -31.09 29.73 9.52
C PRO A 67 -30.37 31.01 9.05
N THR A 68 -29.82 30.91 7.84
CA THR A 68 -29.86 31.90 6.75
C THR A 68 -30.13 33.37 7.12
N ALA A 69 -29.08 34.15 7.41
CA ALA A 69 -29.02 35.57 7.04
C ALA A 69 -27.58 36.10 7.06
N ALA A 70 -27.20 36.75 5.96
CA ALA A 70 -26.07 37.67 5.83
C ALA A 70 -24.64 37.10 5.78
N ILE A 71 -24.25 36.52 4.64
CA ILE A 71 -22.86 36.62 4.15
C ILE A 71 -22.87 37.15 2.71
N ARG A 72 -23.25 38.43 2.58
CA ARG A 72 -22.93 39.28 1.42
C ARG A 72 -21.76 40.16 1.83
N GLY A 73 -20.55 39.63 1.71
CA GLY A 73 -19.34 40.31 2.20
C GLY A 73 -18.13 40.03 1.33
N LYS A 74 -17.95 40.87 0.31
CA LYS A 74 -16.67 41.30 -0.27
C LYS A 74 -15.74 40.19 -0.78
N PHE A 75 -15.92 39.88 -2.06
CA PHE A 75 -14.85 39.46 -2.97
C PHE A 75 -13.66 40.43 -2.83
N GLN A 76 -12.56 39.95 -2.25
CA GLN A 76 -11.29 40.66 -2.20
C GLN A 76 -10.41 40.12 -3.33
N ASP A 77 -10.02 41.04 -4.22
CA ASP A 77 -9.11 40.77 -5.34
C ASP A 77 -7.77 40.18 -4.87
N PRO A 78 -7.30 39.05 -5.42
CA PRO A 78 -6.03 38.44 -5.03
C PRO A 78 -4.78 39.10 -5.66
N ARG A 79 -4.87 40.35 -6.16
CA ARG A 79 -3.78 41.00 -6.89
C ARG A 79 -2.98 42.02 -6.07
N THR A 80 -2.52 41.62 -4.87
CA THR A 80 -1.39 42.32 -4.21
C THR A 80 -0.75 41.40 -3.16
N GLN A 81 0.10 40.47 -3.59
CA GLN A 81 1.19 39.97 -2.75
C GLN A 81 2.50 40.28 -3.45
N THR A 82 2.97 41.50 -3.20
CA THR A 82 4.33 41.92 -3.47
C THR A 82 5.31 41.15 -2.57
N ALA A 83 6.36 40.63 -3.20
CA ALA A 83 7.71 40.45 -2.66
C ALA A 83 7.83 39.79 -1.28
N ARG A 84 7.76 38.45 -1.24
CA ARG A 84 8.40 37.68 -0.16
C ARG A 84 9.88 37.53 -0.46
N LYS A 85 10.69 37.91 0.53
CA LYS A 85 12.16 37.88 0.58
C LYS A 85 12.73 36.47 0.28
N PRO A 86 13.94 36.37 -0.29
CA PRO A 86 14.60 35.07 -0.47
C PRO A 86 14.86 34.44 0.90
N VAL A 87 14.33 33.24 1.10
CA VAL A 87 14.60 32.40 2.26
C VAL A 87 16.01 31.82 2.05
N GLY A 88 16.97 32.32 2.84
CA GLY A 88 18.35 31.83 2.84
C GLY A 88 18.43 30.39 3.35
N TRP A 89 19.23 29.56 2.69
CA TRP A 89 19.40 28.13 2.99
C TRP A 89 20.48 27.85 4.05
N ASP A 90 21.01 28.89 4.71
CA ASP A 90 22.31 28.81 5.39
C ASP A 90 22.27 28.26 6.83
N ASN A 91 21.13 27.69 7.29
CA ASN A 91 21.01 27.18 8.67
C ASN A 91 20.35 25.79 8.77
N TYR A 92 20.55 24.90 7.80
CA TYR A 92 20.30 23.47 8.01
C TYR A 92 21.53 22.81 8.64
N VAL A 93 21.65 22.94 9.96
CA VAL A 93 22.50 22.06 10.76
C VAL A 93 21.58 21.20 11.63
N PRO A 94 21.29 19.93 11.27
CA PRO A 94 20.56 19.05 12.16
C PRO A 94 21.48 18.73 13.34
N ARG A 95 21.35 19.50 14.43
CA ARG A 95 22.04 19.26 15.68
C ARG A 95 21.32 18.15 16.46
N ASN A 96 21.29 16.95 15.89
CA ASN A 96 20.78 15.77 16.57
C ASN A 96 21.93 15.16 17.41
N ARG A 97 22.26 15.86 18.50
CA ARG A 97 23.21 15.36 19.50
C ARG A 97 22.46 14.35 20.37
N SER A 98 22.69 13.08 20.09
CA SER A 98 22.19 11.94 20.84
C SER A 98 22.65 11.99 22.29
N VAL A 99 21.74 12.41 23.17
CA VAL A 99 21.82 12.12 24.59
C VAL A 99 21.33 10.68 24.76
N TYR A 100 22.26 9.73 24.73
CA TYR A 100 21.99 8.32 24.99
C TYR A 100 21.61 8.12 26.45
N GLY A 101 20.30 8.09 26.70
CA GLY A 101 19.70 7.60 27.95
C GLY A 101 18.86 6.36 27.66
N GLY A 102 19.51 5.20 27.59
CA GLY A 102 19.05 3.87 28.06
C GLY A 102 17.60 3.39 27.87
N ARG A 103 16.80 3.91 26.94
CA ARG A 103 15.59 3.23 26.45
C ARG A 103 15.93 2.58 25.12
N GLU A 104 15.67 1.28 25.00
CA GLU A 104 15.65 0.58 23.72
C GLU A 104 14.92 1.47 22.71
N MET A 105 15.69 2.07 21.80
CA MET A 105 15.13 2.78 20.68
C MET A 105 14.48 1.68 19.85
N GLN A 106 13.17 1.50 20.04
CA GLN A 106 12.34 0.92 18.99
C GLN A 106 12.70 1.72 17.76
N ALA A 107 13.49 1.11 16.88
CA ALA A 107 13.89 1.72 15.63
C ALA A 107 12.61 2.27 15.04
N VAL A 108 12.55 3.60 14.88
CA VAL A 108 11.43 4.24 14.18
C VAL A 108 11.54 3.66 12.78
N GLN A 109 10.81 2.56 12.54
CA GLN A 109 10.80 1.91 11.26
C GLN A 109 10.33 2.98 10.30
N GLU A 110 11.21 3.38 9.39
CA GLU A 110 10.89 4.31 8.32
C GLU A 110 9.68 3.71 7.60
N LYS A 111 8.51 4.28 7.89
CA LYS A 111 7.24 3.71 7.45
C LYS A 111 7.18 3.99 5.96
N SER A 112 7.36 2.95 5.17
CA SER A 112 7.16 3.04 3.72
C SER A 112 5.73 3.54 3.49
N LEU A 113 5.60 4.77 2.96
CA LEU A 113 4.30 5.38 2.69
C LEU A 113 3.59 4.71 1.52
N ASN A 114 4.32 3.93 0.70
CA ASN A 114 3.76 3.21 -0.43
C ASN A 114 2.99 1.98 0.06
N ILE A 115 1.79 1.81 -0.50
CA ILE A 115 0.90 0.70 -0.20
C ILE A 115 0.79 -0.14 -1.47
N PHE A 116 1.26 -1.39 -1.37
CA PHE A 116 1.20 -2.33 -2.49
C PHE A 116 0.04 -3.31 -2.32
N PHE A 117 -0.61 -3.66 -3.42
CA PHE A 117 -1.62 -4.72 -3.47
C PHE A 117 -1.35 -5.67 -4.65
N ASN A 118 -1.86 -6.89 -4.55
CA ASN A 118 -1.69 -7.90 -5.60
C ASN A 118 -2.97 -8.01 -6.44
N TRP A 119 -2.83 -7.89 -7.75
CA TRP A 119 -3.92 -8.02 -8.72
C TRP A 119 -3.46 -8.88 -9.89
N ASN A 120 -4.20 -9.96 -10.18
CA ASN A 120 -3.86 -10.94 -11.22
C ASN A 120 -2.41 -11.49 -11.12
N GLY A 121 -1.89 -11.64 -9.90
CA GLY A 121 -0.53 -12.14 -9.65
C GLY A 121 0.58 -11.09 -9.76
N HIS A 122 0.24 -9.83 -10.03
CA HIS A 122 1.18 -8.72 -10.09
C HIS A 122 1.01 -7.77 -8.90
N ALA A 123 2.13 -7.29 -8.35
CA ALA A 123 2.14 -6.27 -7.31
C ALA A 123 2.05 -4.87 -7.93
N TRP A 124 1.14 -4.04 -7.43
CA TRP A 124 0.88 -2.67 -7.89
C TRP A 124 0.91 -1.69 -6.74
N ASP A 125 1.38 -0.45 -6.99
CA ASP A 125 1.31 0.65 -6.04
C ASP A 125 -0.09 1.30 -6.09
N ALA A 126 -0.80 1.31 -4.96
CA ALA A 126 -2.17 1.80 -4.87
C ALA A 126 -2.28 3.31 -5.12
N TYR A 127 -1.29 4.11 -4.72
CA TYR A 127 -1.30 5.56 -4.92
C TYR A 127 -1.06 5.90 -6.39
N GLU A 128 -0.17 5.17 -7.06
CA GLU A 128 0.10 5.32 -8.50
C GLU A 128 -1.12 4.94 -9.33
N VAL A 129 -1.80 3.83 -8.99
CA VAL A 129 -3.03 3.39 -9.68
C VAL A 129 -4.14 4.44 -9.60
N LEU A 130 -4.27 5.14 -8.47
CA LEU A 130 -5.25 6.22 -8.28
C LEU A 130 -4.75 7.59 -8.77
N GLY A 131 -3.50 7.71 -9.21
CA GLY A 131 -2.91 8.96 -9.70
C GLY A 131 -2.73 10.03 -8.62
N ILE A 132 -2.41 9.64 -7.40
CA ILE A 132 -2.23 10.52 -6.23
C ILE A 132 -0.86 10.32 -5.58
N PRO A 133 -0.31 11.33 -4.85
CA PRO A 133 0.97 11.16 -4.18
C PRO A 133 0.89 10.15 -3.02
N ALA A 134 1.98 9.42 -2.80
CA ALA A 134 2.10 8.48 -1.69
C ALA A 134 1.89 9.19 -0.34
N GLY A 135 1.14 8.54 0.56
CA GLY A 135 0.76 9.11 1.85
C GLY A 135 -0.38 10.13 1.82
N ALA A 136 -1.06 10.31 0.68
CA ALA A 136 -2.28 11.11 0.63
C ALA A 136 -3.35 10.60 1.61
N SER A 137 -4.18 11.52 2.11
CA SER A 137 -5.26 11.22 3.05
C SER A 137 -6.30 10.28 2.43
N LEU A 138 -7.03 9.56 3.30
CA LEU A 138 -8.11 8.67 2.86
C LEU A 138 -9.19 9.41 2.05
N GLU A 139 -9.54 10.63 2.45
CA GLU A 139 -10.48 11.48 1.72
C GLU A 139 -10.00 11.79 0.29
N THR A 140 -8.70 12.11 0.14
CA THR A 140 -8.08 12.35 -1.16
C THR A 140 -8.15 11.09 -2.04
N ALA A 141 -7.86 9.92 -1.45
CA ALA A 141 -7.96 8.65 -2.15
C ALA A 141 -9.39 8.32 -2.59
N LEU A 142 -10.39 8.60 -1.74
CA LEU A 142 -11.80 8.40 -2.08
C LEU A 142 -12.24 9.31 -3.25
N GLN A 143 -11.85 10.58 -3.23
CA GLN A 143 -12.15 11.51 -4.31
C GLN A 143 -11.49 11.08 -5.64
N ALA A 144 -10.23 10.62 -5.58
CA ALA A 144 -9.53 10.11 -6.76
C ALA A 144 -10.19 8.83 -7.30
N PHE A 145 -10.60 7.91 -6.42
CA PHE A 145 -11.31 6.69 -6.78
C PHE A 145 -12.63 6.98 -7.49
N GLU A 146 -13.49 7.85 -6.96
CA GLU A 146 -14.77 8.16 -7.60
C GLU A 146 -14.57 8.87 -8.96
N ARG A 147 -13.56 9.73 -9.10
CA ARG A 147 -13.19 10.34 -10.39
C ARG A 147 -12.72 9.29 -11.40
N ALA A 148 -11.81 8.40 -11.00
CA ALA A 148 -11.28 7.36 -11.86
C ALA A 148 -12.39 6.37 -12.28
N LYS A 149 -13.25 5.98 -11.35
CA LYS A 149 -14.41 5.11 -11.58
C LYS A 149 -15.44 5.73 -12.54
N ALA A 150 -15.63 7.05 -12.51
CA ALA A 150 -16.52 7.74 -13.45
C ALA A 150 -15.98 7.73 -14.90
N GLN A 151 -14.66 7.61 -15.08
CA GLN A 151 -14.01 7.59 -16.39
C GLN A 151 -13.68 6.17 -16.89
N ALA A 152 -13.62 5.19 -15.99
CA ALA A 152 -13.15 3.85 -16.28
C ALA A 152 -14.25 2.93 -16.85
N ASP A 153 -13.80 1.96 -17.66
CA ASP A 153 -14.65 0.86 -18.10
C ASP A 153 -15.09 -0.04 -16.94
N LYS A 154 -16.20 -0.75 -17.14
CA LYS A 154 -16.75 -1.69 -16.15
C LYS A 154 -15.75 -2.78 -15.74
N GLU A 155 -14.84 -3.16 -16.63
CA GLU A 155 -13.81 -4.17 -16.37
C GLU A 155 -12.68 -3.65 -15.47
N THR A 156 -12.39 -2.35 -15.53
CA THR A 156 -11.33 -1.69 -14.76
C THR A 156 -11.79 -1.26 -13.37
N ALA A 157 -13.11 -1.09 -13.18
CA ALA A 157 -13.71 -0.74 -11.90
C ALA A 157 -13.27 -1.63 -10.70
N PRO A 158 -13.21 -2.97 -10.79
CA PRO A 158 -12.77 -3.80 -9.67
C PRO A 158 -11.28 -3.65 -9.35
N PHE A 159 -10.43 -3.32 -10.35
CA PHE A 159 -9.01 -3.01 -10.12
C PHE A 159 -8.82 -1.71 -9.34
N LEU A 160 -9.50 -0.63 -9.77
CA LEU A 160 -9.49 0.65 -9.05
C LEU A 160 -10.03 0.51 -7.63
N ARG A 161 -11.04 -0.32 -7.46
CA ARG A 161 -11.61 -0.63 -6.14
C ARG A 161 -10.60 -1.34 -5.24
N ALA A 162 -9.86 -2.31 -5.77
CA ALA A 162 -8.82 -3.01 -5.01
C ALA A 162 -7.70 -2.05 -4.55
N ALA A 163 -7.31 -1.09 -5.40
CA ALA A 163 -6.35 -0.06 -5.02
C ALA A 163 -6.86 0.81 -3.85
N TYR A 164 -8.10 1.30 -3.95
CA TYR A 164 -8.72 2.08 -2.87
C TYR A 164 -8.87 1.27 -1.57
N GLU A 165 -9.32 0.02 -1.64
CA GLU A 165 -9.48 -0.85 -0.47
C GLU A 165 -8.14 -1.13 0.24
N ALA A 166 -7.04 -1.28 -0.51
CA ALA A 166 -5.70 -1.44 0.07
C ALA A 166 -5.28 -0.21 0.90
N ILE A 167 -5.57 0.99 0.40
CA ILE A 167 -5.32 2.24 1.13
C ILE A 167 -6.21 2.31 2.37
N ALA A 168 -7.51 2.10 2.22
CA ALA A 168 -8.48 2.18 3.31
C ALA A 168 -8.15 1.22 4.47
N ASN A 169 -7.79 -0.03 4.16
CA ASN A 169 -7.42 -1.02 5.17
C ASN A 169 -6.20 -0.59 6.01
N THR A 170 -5.25 0.14 5.40
CA THR A 170 -4.07 0.65 6.11
C THR A 170 -4.43 1.73 7.14
N TYR A 171 -5.51 2.48 6.92
CA TYR A 171 -6.02 3.46 7.87
C TYR A 171 -6.82 2.81 9.00
N THR A 172 -7.57 1.73 8.72
CA THR A 172 -8.34 1.02 9.74
C THR A 172 -7.47 0.24 10.73
N LEU A 173 -6.28 -0.20 10.29
CA LEU A 173 -5.35 -0.96 11.13
C LEU A 173 -4.46 -0.09 12.03
N ARG A 174 -4.68 1.23 12.04
CA ARG A 174 -3.97 2.18 12.93
C ARG A 174 -4.85 2.58 14.10
#